data_AF-H8Z0L2-F1
#
_entry.id   AF-H8Z0L2-F1
#
_cell.length_a   1.000
_cell.length_b   1.000
_cell.length_c   1.000
_cell.angle_alpha   90.00
_cell.angle_beta   90.00
_cell.angle_gamma   90.00
#
_symmetry.space_group_name_H-M   'P 1'
#
loop_
_entity.id
_entity.type
_entity.pdbx_description
1 polymer ?
#
loop_
_entity_poly.entity_id
_entity_poly.type
_entity_poly.pdbx_seq_one_letter_code
_entity_poly.pdbx_strand_id
1 'polypeptide(L)'
;MADDQISDFPGNDIEVHFDQSLCIGIGECGRATGDLFQQGRTPWCMPDASTPAEVREIVERCPSGALSYSDKTGGPETPPSENRITVISDGPLYATGDLHIEGAPAEKPGLKTRAALCRCGKSQNKPFCDNSHRAAKFCDYGAVGDSGPGLETEGGPLELKAIDHGPLLVKGNFKIRAASGRIAWAGEKVALCRCGASENKPFCDAKHREIDW
;
A
#
# COMPACT_ATOMS: atom_id res chain seq x y z
N MET A 1 -6.57 -2.17 -20.11
CA MET A 1 -6.65 -0.85 -19.46
C MET A 1 -7.80 -0.96 -18.49
N ALA A 2 -7.52 -1.03 -17.19
CA ALA A 2 -8.59 -1.02 -16.20
C ALA A 2 -9.13 0.41 -16.20
N ASP A 3 -10.41 0.60 -16.52
CA ASP A 3 -11.06 1.91 -16.36
C ASP A 3 -10.78 2.41 -14.94
N ASP A 4 -10.34 3.67 -14.81
CA ASP A 4 -10.22 4.38 -13.54
C ASP A 4 -11.61 4.54 -12.93
N GLN A 5 -12.11 3.48 -12.29
CA GLN A 5 -13.38 3.48 -11.57
C GLN A 5 -13.14 4.05 -10.17
N ILE A 6 -12.94 5.36 -10.10
CA ILE A 6 -13.06 6.10 -8.85
C ILE A 6 -14.56 6.32 -8.59
N SER A 7 -15.02 5.94 -7.41
CA SER A 7 -16.37 6.22 -6.92
C SER A 7 -16.31 7.21 -5.76
N ASP A 8 -16.99 8.34 -5.93
CA ASP A 8 -17.06 9.38 -4.91
C ASP A 8 -18.36 9.27 -4.11
N PHE A 9 -18.22 9.40 -2.80
CA PHE A 9 -19.32 9.37 -1.84
C PHE A 9 -19.36 10.72 -1.12
N PRO A 10 -20.24 11.65 -1.54
CA PRO A 10 -20.30 12.97 -0.94
C PRO A 10 -20.92 12.92 0.46
N GLY A 11 -20.37 13.74 1.35
CA GLY A 11 -20.95 14.10 2.64
C GLY A 11 -20.91 15.61 2.85
N ASN A 12 -21.56 16.09 3.91
CA ASN A 12 -21.62 17.52 4.22
C ASN A 12 -20.23 18.10 4.49
N ASP A 13 -19.48 17.48 5.40
CA ASP A 13 -18.15 17.94 5.85
C ASP A 13 -16.99 17.18 5.22
N ILE A 14 -17.20 15.92 4.84
CA ILE A 14 -16.17 15.03 4.32
C ILE A 14 -16.70 14.18 3.17
N GLU A 15 -15.92 14.08 2.10
CA GLU A 15 -16.18 13.23 0.93
C GLU A 15 -15.22 12.05 0.93
N VAL A 16 -15.71 10.84 0.65
CA VAL A 16 -14.89 9.63 0.57
C VAL A 16 -14.72 9.23 -0.88
N HIS A 17 -13.48 8.93 -1.28
CA HIS A 17 -13.14 8.47 -2.62
C HIS A 17 -12.69 7.00 -2.57
N PHE A 18 -13.23 6.19 -3.47
CA PHE A 18 -12.87 4.78 -3.61
C PHE A 18 -12.29 4.48 -4.99
N ASP A 19 -10.99 4.21 -5.07
CA ASP A 19 -10.32 3.73 -6.28
C ASP A 19 -10.33 2.19 -6.33
N GLN A 20 -11.21 1.65 -7.17
CA GLN A 20 -11.36 0.21 -7.34
C GLN A 20 -10.09 -0.46 -7.90
N SER A 21 -9.28 0.25 -8.69
CA SER A 21 -8.07 -0.29 -9.31
C SER A 21 -6.96 -0.63 -8.30
N LEU A 22 -7.01 -0.02 -7.11
CA LEU A 22 -6.09 -0.25 -6.01
C LEU A 22 -6.66 -1.21 -4.94
N CYS A 23 -7.96 -1.51 -5.00
CA CYS A 23 -8.61 -2.33 -3.98
C CYS A 23 -8.27 -3.80 -4.17
N ILE A 24 -7.61 -4.41 -3.18
CA ILE A 24 -7.31 -5.85 -3.17
C ILE A 24 -8.25 -6.66 -2.27
N GLY A 25 -9.40 -6.09 -1.87
CA GLY A 25 -10.44 -6.82 -1.12
C GLY A 25 -10.03 -7.22 0.29
N ILE A 26 -9.28 -6.37 0.99
CA ILE A 26 -8.75 -6.63 2.35
C ILE A 26 -9.88 -6.64 3.38
N GLY A 27 -10.87 -5.75 3.20
CA GLY A 27 -12.09 -5.70 3.99
C GLY A 27 -12.01 -4.88 5.28
N GLU A 28 -10.94 -4.12 5.53
CA GLU A 28 -10.82 -3.28 6.74
C GLU A 28 -11.98 -2.28 6.88
N CYS A 29 -12.38 -1.64 5.78
CA CYS A 29 -13.52 -0.73 5.76
C CYS A 29 -14.84 -1.40 6.18
N GLY A 30 -15.09 -2.63 5.72
CA GLY A 30 -16.30 -3.39 6.08
C GLY A 30 -16.26 -4.06 7.45
N ARG A 31 -15.10 -4.09 8.11
CA ARG A 31 -14.94 -4.59 9.50
C ARG A 31 -15.13 -3.48 10.54
N ALA A 32 -15.11 -2.21 10.13
CA ALA A 32 -15.35 -1.10 11.03
C ALA A 32 -16.78 -1.15 11.59
N THR A 33 -16.91 -0.79 12.87
CA THR A 33 -18.23 -0.63 13.50
C THR A 33 -18.89 0.65 13.00
N GLY A 34 -20.22 0.64 12.92
CA GLY A 34 -21.02 1.81 12.50
C GLY A 34 -21.50 1.70 11.07
N ASP A 35 -22.01 2.82 10.54
CA ASP A 35 -22.81 2.84 9.32
C ASP A 35 -22.09 3.50 8.14
N LEU A 36 -20.80 3.82 8.27
CA LEU A 36 -19.99 4.40 7.20
C LEU A 36 -19.94 3.47 5.98
N PHE A 37 -19.58 2.19 6.17
CA PHE A 37 -19.50 1.19 5.08
C PHE A 37 -20.41 0.00 5.40
N GLN A 38 -21.42 -0.27 4.56
CA GLN A 38 -22.35 -1.38 4.77
C GLN A 38 -22.49 -2.25 3.51
N GLN A 39 -22.12 -3.53 3.61
CA GLN A 39 -22.29 -4.49 2.51
C GLN A 39 -23.78 -4.66 2.18
N GLY A 40 -24.11 -4.69 0.88
CA GLY A 40 -25.48 -4.84 0.40
C GLY A 40 -26.32 -3.56 0.43
N ARG A 41 -25.81 -2.45 0.99
CA ARG A 41 -26.45 -1.13 0.92
C ARG A 41 -26.09 -0.40 -0.37
N THR A 42 -27.00 0.45 -0.87
CA THR A 42 -26.73 1.43 -1.93
C THR A 42 -27.14 2.83 -1.45
N PRO A 43 -26.20 3.80 -1.34
CA PRO A 43 -24.76 3.63 -1.57
C PRO A 43 -24.08 2.77 -0.49
N TRP A 44 -23.01 2.07 -0.86
CA TRP A 44 -22.22 1.25 0.06
C TRP A 44 -21.59 2.11 1.17
N CYS A 45 -21.07 3.28 0.80
CA CYS A 45 -20.48 4.25 1.71
C CYS A 45 -21.42 5.44 1.94
N MET A 46 -21.59 5.86 3.20
CA MET A 46 -22.37 7.04 3.60
C MET A 46 -21.56 7.89 4.60
N PRO A 47 -20.82 8.92 4.15
CA PRO A 47 -19.97 9.72 5.04
C PRO A 47 -20.74 10.40 6.17
N ASP A 48 -21.94 10.92 5.89
CA ASP A 48 -22.79 11.59 6.89
C ASP A 48 -23.37 10.66 7.96
N ALA A 49 -23.14 9.34 7.86
CA ALA A 49 -23.52 8.37 8.89
C ALA A 49 -22.48 8.25 10.01
N SER A 50 -21.40 9.02 9.96
CA SER A 50 -20.32 9.01 10.97
C SER A 50 -19.73 10.41 11.12
N THR A 51 -19.03 10.65 12.22
CA THR A 51 -18.32 11.92 12.41
C THR A 51 -17.13 12.00 11.45
N PRO A 52 -16.67 13.20 11.02
CA PRO A 52 -15.48 13.32 10.18
C PRO A 52 -14.24 12.64 10.78
N ALA A 53 -14.10 12.64 12.11
CA ALA A 53 -13.02 11.94 12.79
C ALA A 53 -13.08 10.42 12.59
N GLU A 54 -14.26 9.81 12.69
CA GLU A 54 -14.45 8.37 12.44
C GLU A 54 -14.25 8.04 10.95
N VAL A 55 -14.69 8.91 10.04
CA VAL A 55 -14.46 8.72 8.60
C VAL A 55 -12.97 8.64 8.30
N ARG A 56 -12.19 9.62 8.78
CA ARG A 56 -10.72 9.64 8.63
C ARG A 56 -10.09 8.38 9.19
N GLU A 57 -10.42 8.05 10.44
CA GLU A 57 -9.90 6.87 11.14
C GLU A 57 -10.14 5.56 10.36
N ILE A 58 -11.36 5.34 9.85
CA ILE A 58 -11.71 4.11 9.14
C ILE A 58 -11.07 4.09 7.74
N VAL A 59 -11.11 5.20 7.01
CA VAL A 59 -10.53 5.30 5.66
C VAL A 59 -9.02 5.07 5.71
N GLU A 60 -8.34 5.64 6.71
CA GLU A 60 -6.90 5.53 6.88
C GLU A 60 -6.41 4.10 7.19
N ARG A 61 -7.30 3.21 7.62
CA ARG A 61 -6.99 1.78 7.81
C ARG A 61 -6.82 1.02 6.48
N CYS A 62 -7.22 1.58 5.33
CA CYS A 62 -7.13 0.92 4.04
C CYS A 62 -5.66 0.85 3.55
N PRO A 63 -4.96 -0.30 3.66
CA PRO A 63 -3.51 -0.33 3.48
C PRO A 63 -3.08 -0.29 2.01
N SER A 64 -4.01 -0.43 1.06
CA SER A 64 -3.70 -0.29 -0.37
C SER A 64 -3.81 1.14 -0.89
N GLY A 65 -4.31 2.08 -0.07
CA GLY A 65 -4.59 3.44 -0.51
C GLY A 65 -5.83 3.55 -1.42
N ALA A 66 -6.62 2.48 -1.55
CA ALA A 66 -7.84 2.48 -2.37
C ALA A 66 -8.96 3.35 -1.80
N LEU A 67 -8.94 3.61 -0.49
CA LEU A 67 -9.81 4.60 0.13
C LEU A 67 -9.00 5.83 0.49
N SER A 68 -9.58 6.99 0.23
CA SER A 68 -9.08 8.31 0.61
C SER A 68 -10.26 9.25 0.85
N TYR A 69 -10.00 10.48 1.29
CA TYR A 69 -11.06 11.44 1.56
C TYR A 69 -10.63 12.87 1.23
N SER A 70 -11.62 13.73 0.99
CA SER A 70 -11.49 15.18 0.97
C SER A 70 -12.27 15.76 2.15
N ASP A 71 -11.57 16.25 3.16
CA ASP A 71 -12.15 16.93 4.32
C ASP A 71 -12.30 18.42 4.00
N LYS A 72 -13.54 18.93 4.00
CA LYS A 72 -13.86 20.34 3.69
C LYS A 72 -13.54 21.28 4.85
N THR A 73 -13.40 20.72 6.05
CA THR A 73 -13.17 21.44 7.30
C THR A 73 -11.75 21.24 7.84
N GLY A 74 -11.08 20.17 7.39
CA GLY A 74 -9.74 19.76 7.78
C GLY A 74 -8.69 19.88 6.67
N GLY A 75 -7.50 19.39 6.98
CA GLY A 75 -6.41 19.25 6.01
C GLY A 75 -6.46 17.92 5.26
N PRO A 76 -5.57 17.73 4.28
CA PRO A 76 -5.40 16.43 3.66
C PRO A 76 -4.96 15.38 4.69
N GLU A 77 -5.09 14.12 4.31
CA GLU A 77 -4.52 13.03 5.07
C GLU A 77 -3.03 13.27 5.38
N THR A 78 -2.66 13.07 6.64
CA THR A 78 -1.30 13.31 7.11
C THR A 78 -0.53 11.98 7.15
N PRO A 79 0.67 11.90 6.55
CA PRO A 79 1.52 10.73 6.68
C PRO A 79 1.82 10.38 8.14
N PRO A 80 1.98 9.09 8.48
CA PRO A 80 2.47 8.70 9.80
C PRO A 80 3.90 9.21 10.03
N SER A 81 4.30 9.32 11.30
CA SER A 81 5.65 9.79 11.67
C SER A 81 6.78 8.83 11.27
N GLU A 82 6.47 7.58 10.92
CA GLU A 82 7.43 6.56 10.51
C GLU A 82 7.00 5.94 9.17
N ASN A 83 7.94 5.84 8.22
CA ASN A 83 7.76 5.05 7.02
C ASN A 83 8.02 3.57 7.29
N ARG A 84 7.16 2.70 6.77
CA ARG A 84 7.23 1.26 6.94
C ARG A 84 6.85 0.52 5.68
N ILE A 85 7.62 -0.52 5.38
CA ILE A 85 7.26 -1.58 4.43
C ILE A 85 6.93 -2.84 5.22
N THR A 86 5.70 -3.34 5.13
CA THR A 86 5.29 -4.60 5.76
C THR A 86 5.26 -5.71 4.72
N VAL A 87 5.96 -6.81 4.98
CA VAL A 87 5.95 -8.01 4.13
C VAL A 87 4.77 -8.88 4.53
N ILE A 88 3.87 -9.15 3.59
CA ILE A 88 2.72 -10.04 3.81
C ILE A 88 3.05 -11.44 3.31
N SER A 89 2.83 -12.47 4.13
CA SER A 89 3.00 -13.88 3.74
C SER A 89 2.19 -14.17 2.48
N ASP A 90 2.83 -14.80 1.49
CA ASP A 90 2.25 -15.15 0.18
C ASP A 90 1.63 -13.97 -0.58
N GLY A 91 1.97 -12.75 -0.17
CA GLY A 91 1.25 -11.54 -0.53
C GLY A 91 2.15 -10.34 -0.87
N PRO A 92 1.53 -9.16 -1.00
CA PRO A 92 2.22 -7.94 -1.40
C PRO A 92 3.15 -7.38 -0.32
N LEU A 93 3.80 -6.28 -0.65
CA LEU A 93 4.36 -5.34 0.31
C LEU A 93 3.32 -4.27 0.61
N TYR A 94 3.06 -3.97 1.89
CA TYR A 94 2.30 -2.77 2.26
C TYR A 94 3.27 -1.66 2.62
N ALA A 95 3.28 -0.60 1.83
CA ALA A 95 3.97 0.64 2.14
C ALA A 95 3.04 1.58 2.91
N THR A 96 3.55 2.18 3.97
CA THR A 96 2.85 3.21 4.76
C THR A 96 3.88 4.28 5.13
N GLY A 97 3.60 5.56 4.92
CA GLY A 97 4.59 6.62 5.10
C GLY A 97 4.24 7.90 4.36
N ASP A 98 5.20 8.79 4.15
CA ASP A 98 5.08 9.91 3.21
C ASP A 98 5.54 9.44 1.82
N LEU A 99 4.62 8.85 1.05
CA LEU A 99 4.96 8.06 -0.13
C LEU A 99 5.07 8.92 -1.39
N HIS A 100 6.22 8.83 -2.04
CA HIS A 100 6.51 9.46 -3.32
C HIS A 100 6.75 8.37 -4.37
N ILE A 101 5.65 7.85 -4.93
CA ILE A 101 5.69 6.76 -5.94
C ILE A 101 5.87 7.35 -7.33
N GLU A 102 6.97 7.03 -8.00
CA GLU A 102 7.25 7.52 -9.36
C GLU A 102 6.19 7.03 -10.36
N GLY A 103 5.57 7.96 -11.08
CA GLY A 103 4.52 7.67 -12.06
C GLY A 103 3.15 7.37 -11.44
N ALA A 104 2.98 7.50 -10.12
CA ALA A 104 1.64 7.41 -9.53
C ALA A 104 0.78 8.63 -9.96
N PRO A 105 -0.48 8.40 -10.39
CA PRO A 105 -1.36 9.48 -10.79
C PRO A 105 -1.71 10.42 -9.63
N ALA A 106 -1.81 11.73 -9.91
CA ALA A 106 -2.04 12.75 -8.89
C ALA A 106 -3.45 12.66 -8.27
N GLU A 107 -4.40 12.13 -9.03
CA GLU A 107 -5.80 11.87 -8.71
C GLU A 107 -6.02 10.66 -7.78
N LYS A 108 -4.95 10.00 -7.33
CA LYS A 108 -4.99 8.87 -6.39
C LYS A 108 -4.39 9.27 -5.04
N PRO A 109 -5.04 10.16 -4.26
CA PRO A 109 -4.44 10.78 -3.08
C PRO A 109 -4.07 9.76 -1.98
N GLY A 110 -4.77 8.62 -1.90
CA GLY A 110 -4.41 7.55 -0.97
C GLY A 110 -3.01 6.97 -1.20
N LEU A 111 -2.47 7.06 -2.42
CA LEU A 111 -1.10 6.63 -2.74
C LEU A 111 -0.01 7.53 -2.14
N LYS A 112 -0.36 8.71 -1.62
CA LYS A 112 0.57 9.58 -0.89
C LYS A 112 0.91 9.04 0.50
N THR A 113 0.13 8.10 1.03
CA THR A 113 0.33 7.59 2.38
C THR A 113 0.38 6.08 2.48
N ARG A 114 -0.32 5.35 1.60
CA ARG A 114 -0.45 3.90 1.65
C ARG A 114 -0.47 3.28 0.26
N ALA A 115 0.21 2.14 0.09
CA ALA A 115 0.15 1.38 -1.15
C ALA A 115 0.37 -0.12 -0.93
N ALA A 116 -0.34 -0.94 -1.69
CA ALA A 116 -0.06 -2.37 -1.81
C ALA A 116 0.75 -2.64 -3.08
N LEU A 117 2.02 -3.02 -2.92
CA LEU A 117 2.98 -3.19 -4.02
C LEU A 117 3.19 -4.68 -4.34
N CYS A 118 3.27 -4.98 -5.63
CA CYS A 118 3.45 -6.34 -6.13
C CYS A 118 4.81 -6.90 -5.72
N ARG A 119 4.79 -8.14 -5.22
CA ARG A 119 5.99 -8.90 -4.82
C ARG A 119 6.13 -10.25 -5.54
N CYS A 120 5.06 -10.71 -6.18
CA CYS A 120 4.98 -12.03 -6.83
C CYS A 120 5.34 -12.02 -8.33
N GLY A 121 5.52 -10.84 -8.94
CA GLY A 121 5.80 -10.70 -10.37
C GLY A 121 4.62 -10.80 -11.32
N LYS A 122 3.42 -11.23 -10.86
CA LYS A 122 2.29 -11.55 -11.76
C LYS A 122 1.21 -10.48 -11.89
N SER A 123 1.29 -9.39 -11.12
CA SER A 123 0.30 -8.30 -11.23
C SER A 123 0.23 -7.71 -12.64
N GLN A 124 -0.98 -7.44 -13.10
CA GLN A 124 -1.29 -6.71 -14.33
C GLN A 124 -1.41 -5.20 -14.09
N ASN A 125 -1.41 -4.76 -12.82
CA ASN A 125 -1.45 -3.36 -12.40
C ASN A 125 -0.12 -2.93 -11.75
N LYS A 126 1.02 -3.36 -12.29
CA LYS A 126 2.34 -3.05 -11.73
C LYS A 126 2.57 -1.52 -11.66
N PRO A 127 3.20 -1.01 -10.58
CA PRO A 127 3.83 -1.74 -9.49
C PRO A 127 2.89 -2.21 -8.37
N PHE A 128 1.60 -1.95 -8.47
CA PHE A 128 0.60 -2.29 -7.45
C PHE A 128 0.21 -3.77 -7.48
N CYS A 129 -0.29 -4.26 -6.36
CA CYS A 129 -0.88 -5.59 -6.24
C CYS A 129 -2.32 -5.60 -6.76
N ASP A 130 -2.70 -6.65 -7.47
CA ASP A 130 -4.03 -6.88 -8.03
C ASP A 130 -4.60 -8.26 -7.64
N ASN A 131 -4.08 -8.87 -6.56
CA ASN A 131 -4.35 -10.25 -6.14
C ASN A 131 -3.86 -11.38 -7.07
N SER A 132 -3.14 -11.11 -8.17
CA SER A 132 -2.59 -12.15 -9.06
C SER A 132 -1.68 -13.17 -8.34
N HIS A 133 -1.13 -12.83 -7.17
CA HIS A 133 -0.35 -13.74 -6.33
C HIS A 133 -1.12 -15.02 -5.93
N ARG A 134 -2.46 -14.94 -5.79
CA ARG A 134 -3.31 -16.08 -5.41
C ARG A 134 -3.35 -17.13 -6.52
N ALA A 135 -3.68 -16.70 -7.74
CA ALA A 135 -3.71 -17.56 -8.91
C ALA A 135 -2.30 -18.09 -9.26
N ALA A 136 -1.28 -17.26 -9.07
CA ALA A 136 0.12 -17.63 -9.25
C ALA A 136 0.65 -18.60 -8.19
N LYS A 137 -0.10 -18.86 -7.11
CA LYS A 137 0.34 -19.66 -5.95
C LYS A 137 1.69 -19.19 -5.42
N PHE A 138 1.87 -17.87 -5.34
CA PHE A 138 3.07 -17.28 -4.79
C PHE A 138 3.26 -17.77 -3.36
N CYS A 139 4.43 -18.33 -3.06
CA CYS A 139 4.75 -18.93 -1.77
C CYS A 139 5.99 -18.24 -1.21
N ASP A 140 5.80 -17.50 -0.12
CA ASP A 140 6.86 -16.86 0.64
C ASP A 140 6.35 -16.46 2.03
N TYR A 141 6.98 -16.99 3.08
CA TYR A 141 6.58 -16.77 4.47
C TYR A 141 6.81 -15.33 4.98
N GLY A 142 7.40 -14.44 4.17
CA GLY A 142 7.68 -13.06 4.55
C GLY A 142 8.74 -12.90 5.64
N ALA A 143 9.69 -13.83 5.70
CA ALA A 143 10.86 -13.72 6.56
C ALA A 143 11.81 -12.64 6.03
N VAL A 144 12.51 -11.96 6.95
CA VAL A 144 13.51 -10.94 6.64
C VAL A 144 14.73 -11.24 7.50
N GLY A 145 15.82 -11.68 6.86
CA GLY A 145 17.04 -12.15 7.54
C GLY A 145 18.02 -11.03 7.89
N ASP A 146 18.09 -9.98 7.07
CA ASP A 146 18.98 -8.82 7.26
C ASP A 146 18.36 -7.80 8.22
N SER A 147 19.18 -7.21 9.11
CA SER A 147 18.80 -6.13 10.02
C SER A 147 18.92 -4.73 9.43
N GLY A 148 19.67 -4.60 8.33
CA GLY A 148 20.01 -3.32 7.74
C GLY A 148 21.01 -2.52 8.57
N PRO A 149 21.40 -1.33 8.08
CA PRO A 149 22.38 -0.47 8.74
C PRO A 149 21.86 0.24 10.00
N GLY A 150 20.54 0.24 10.24
CA GLY A 150 19.91 1.07 11.26
C GLY A 150 19.47 2.43 10.72
N LEU A 151 18.83 3.23 11.57
CA LEU A 151 18.35 4.58 11.26
C LEU A 151 18.75 5.54 12.37
N GLU A 152 19.23 6.72 12.00
CA GLU A 152 19.44 7.83 12.94
C GLU A 152 18.19 8.71 13.08
N THR A 153 17.38 8.79 12.03
CA THR A 153 16.15 9.61 11.98
C THR A 153 14.98 8.81 11.40
N GLU A 154 13.76 9.19 11.77
CA GLU A 154 12.52 8.56 11.32
C GLU A 154 11.68 9.54 10.49
N GLY A 155 10.81 8.99 9.63
CA GLY A 155 9.88 9.78 8.81
C GLY A 155 10.53 10.49 7.62
N GLY A 156 9.86 11.54 7.15
CA GLY A 156 10.21 12.24 5.92
C GLY A 156 9.80 11.46 4.65
N PRO A 157 10.08 12.01 3.45
CA PRO A 157 9.66 11.39 2.20
C PRO A 157 10.25 9.99 1.97
N LEU A 158 9.42 9.08 1.47
CA LEU A 158 9.77 7.75 1.01
C LEU A 158 9.59 7.64 -0.50
N GLU A 159 10.69 7.76 -1.23
CA GLU A 159 10.74 7.59 -2.69
C GLU A 159 10.60 6.10 -3.05
N LEU A 160 9.66 5.81 -3.96
CA LEU A 160 9.37 4.46 -4.45
C LEU A 160 9.44 4.46 -5.98
N LYS A 161 10.46 3.80 -6.54
CA LYS A 161 10.68 3.72 -8.00
C LYS A 161 10.69 2.29 -8.48
N ALA A 162 9.71 1.92 -9.30
CA ALA A 162 9.72 0.63 -9.98
C ALA A 162 10.62 0.69 -11.22
N ILE A 163 11.69 -0.10 -11.22
CA ILE A 163 12.56 -0.22 -12.41
C ILE A 163 11.89 -1.15 -13.40
N ASP A 164 11.87 -0.75 -14.67
CA ASP A 164 11.38 -1.57 -15.77
C ASP A 164 12.14 -2.90 -15.83
N HIS A 165 11.39 -4.01 -15.89
CA HIS A 165 11.92 -5.37 -15.74
C HIS A 165 12.92 -5.54 -14.57
N GLY A 166 12.81 -4.71 -13.53
CA GLY A 166 13.72 -4.67 -12.39
C GLY A 166 13.03 -4.54 -11.02
N PRO A 167 13.84 -4.31 -9.97
CA PRO A 167 13.35 -4.22 -8.60
C PRO A 167 12.55 -2.94 -8.34
N LEU A 168 11.90 -2.89 -7.18
CA LEU A 168 11.42 -1.66 -6.59
C LEU A 168 12.55 -1.03 -5.77
N LEU A 169 13.02 0.15 -6.16
CA LEU A 169 13.94 0.95 -5.36
C LEU A 169 13.15 1.74 -4.33
N VAL A 170 13.56 1.64 -3.07
CA VAL A 170 13.02 2.39 -1.95
C VAL A 170 14.12 3.28 -1.40
N LYS A 171 13.86 4.58 -1.22
CA LYS A 171 14.80 5.55 -0.66
C LYS A 171 14.11 6.52 0.30
N GLY A 172 14.75 6.83 1.43
CA GLY A 172 14.19 7.58 2.56
C GLY A 172 14.29 6.78 3.85
N ASN A 173 13.95 7.34 5.00
CA ASN A 173 14.07 6.62 6.28
C ASN A 173 12.91 5.65 6.47
N PHE A 174 13.14 4.33 6.50
CA PHE A 174 12.06 3.37 6.74
C PHE A 174 12.50 2.10 7.45
N LYS A 175 11.51 1.39 7.99
CA LYS A 175 11.65 0.06 8.59
C LYS A 175 10.93 -0.99 7.75
N ILE A 176 11.47 -2.21 7.71
CA ILE A 176 10.74 -3.37 7.16
C ILE A 176 10.22 -4.21 8.31
N ARG A 177 8.90 -4.42 8.32
CA ARG A 177 8.21 -5.36 9.22
C ARG A 177 8.04 -6.69 8.50
N ALA A 178 8.62 -7.76 9.06
CA ALA A 178 8.42 -9.11 8.57
C ALA A 178 6.97 -9.58 8.80
N ALA A 179 6.54 -10.64 8.12
CA ALA A 179 5.18 -11.19 8.27
C ALA A 179 4.87 -11.65 9.70
N SER A 180 5.89 -12.03 10.48
CA SER A 180 5.75 -12.35 11.92
C SER A 180 5.38 -11.15 12.79
N GLY A 181 5.44 -9.94 12.24
CA GLY A 181 5.20 -8.69 12.92
C GLY A 181 6.44 -8.03 13.53
N ARG A 182 7.60 -8.72 13.53
CA ARG A 182 8.89 -8.18 13.96
C ARG A 182 9.35 -7.06 13.02
N ILE A 183 9.75 -5.93 13.58
CA ILE A 183 10.57 -4.95 12.85
C ILE A 183 11.93 -5.58 12.62
N ALA A 184 12.18 -5.95 11.37
CA ALA A 184 13.28 -6.84 11.03
C ALA A 184 14.46 -6.12 10.40
N TRP A 185 14.22 -5.02 9.70
CA TRP A 185 15.25 -4.23 8.99
C TRP A 185 14.99 -2.74 9.18
N ALA A 186 16.04 -1.93 9.24
CA ALA A 186 15.97 -0.47 9.22
C ALA A 186 17.12 0.13 8.39
N GLY A 187 16.83 1.18 7.63
CA GLY A 187 17.82 1.87 6.80
C GLY A 187 17.18 2.83 5.81
N GLU A 188 18.02 3.41 4.96
CA GLU A 188 17.61 4.53 4.09
C GLU A 188 17.39 4.15 2.63
N LYS A 189 17.88 2.98 2.22
CA LYS A 189 17.84 2.56 0.81
C LYS A 189 17.87 1.06 0.67
N VAL A 190 17.01 0.53 -0.20
CA VAL A 190 17.04 -0.89 -0.58
C VAL A 190 16.45 -1.11 -1.97
N ALA A 191 16.81 -2.24 -2.59
CA ALA A 191 16.12 -2.78 -3.76
C ALA A 191 15.27 -3.98 -3.33
N LEU A 192 13.95 -3.91 -3.50
CA LEU A 192 13.01 -4.98 -3.17
C LEU A 192 12.65 -5.79 -4.42
N CYS A 193 12.56 -7.11 -4.26
CA CYS A 193 12.17 -8.02 -5.31
C CYS A 193 10.71 -7.77 -5.73
N ARG A 194 10.52 -7.60 -7.04
CA ARG A 194 9.19 -7.47 -7.66
C ARG A 194 8.85 -8.65 -8.58
N CYS A 195 9.83 -9.46 -8.97
CA CYS A 195 9.65 -10.57 -9.91
C CYS A 195 9.18 -11.88 -9.26
N GLY A 196 9.25 -11.99 -7.92
CA GLY A 196 8.86 -13.19 -7.18
C GLY A 196 9.88 -14.33 -7.17
N ALA A 197 11.01 -14.21 -7.87
CA ALA A 197 12.00 -15.28 -8.00
C ALA A 197 13.23 -15.15 -7.09
N SER A 198 13.38 -14.04 -6.34
CA SER A 198 14.53 -13.88 -5.45
C SER A 198 14.60 -15.01 -4.41
N GLU A 199 15.81 -15.48 -4.11
CA GLU A 199 16.12 -16.42 -3.04
C GLU A 199 16.35 -15.69 -1.69
N ASN A 200 16.55 -14.37 -1.72
CA ASN A 200 16.72 -13.50 -0.56
C ASN A 200 15.54 -12.50 -0.39
N LYS A 201 14.30 -12.97 -0.58
CA LYS A 201 13.12 -12.12 -0.40
C LYS A 201 13.08 -11.51 1.01
N PRO A 202 12.57 -10.27 1.15
CA PRO A 202 11.96 -9.42 0.13
C PRO A 202 12.96 -8.64 -0.73
N PHE A 203 14.27 -8.83 -0.54
CA PHE A 203 15.31 -8.08 -1.24
C PHE A 203 15.51 -8.58 -2.67
N CYS A 204 16.06 -7.73 -3.53
CA CYS A 204 16.44 -8.12 -4.89
C CYS A 204 17.88 -8.67 -4.90
N ASP A 205 18.04 -9.83 -5.53
CA ASP A 205 19.31 -10.54 -5.77
C ASP A 205 19.61 -10.71 -7.27
N ALA A 206 18.98 -9.88 -8.10
CA ALA A 206 19.08 -9.88 -9.56
C ALA A 206 18.50 -11.11 -10.30
N LYS A 207 17.77 -12.01 -9.63
CA LYS A 207 17.08 -13.15 -10.29
C LYS A 207 16.15 -12.75 -11.44
N HIS A 208 15.63 -11.52 -11.45
CA HIS A 208 14.84 -10.97 -12.57
C HIS A 208 15.60 -10.95 -13.91
N ARG A 209 16.93 -11.02 -13.91
CA ARG A 209 17.76 -11.09 -15.13
C ARG A 209 17.92 -12.51 -15.68
N GLU A 210 17.60 -13.50 -14.86
CA GLU A 210 17.75 -14.93 -15.18
C GLU A 210 16.42 -15.56 -15.61
N ILE A 211 15.33 -14.81 -15.50
CA ILE A 211 13.97 -15.26 -15.85
C ILE A 211 13.39 -14.30 -16.88
N ASP A 212 12.53 -14.83 -17.75
CA ASP A 212 11.75 -14.02 -18.68
C ASP A 212 10.54 -13.41 -17.93
N TRP A 213 10.75 -12.23 -17.35
CA TRP A 213 9.78 -11.52 -16.50
C TRP A 213 9.53 -10.10 -16.96
#